data_AF-A0A7X3WSA9-F1
#
_entry.id   AF-A0A7X3WSA9-F1
#
_cell.length_a   1.000
_cell.length_b   1.000
_cell.length_c   1.000
_cell.angle_alpha   90.00
_cell.angle_beta   90.00
_cell.angle_gamma   90.00
#
_symmetry.space_group_name_H-M   'P 1'
#
loop_
_entity.id
_entity.type
_entity.pdbx_description
1 polymer ?
#
loop_
_entity_poly.entity_id
_entity_poly.type
_entity_poly.pdbx_seq_one_letter_code
_entity_poly.pdbx_strand_id
1 'polypeptide(L)'
;MHSANVFQKSFLLGDALAFESLISARKEAMISEYIDKIKSGGSLQVSEAEQCLNTILEKDVPDRQIAELLIALSEKGESADEILGFAKALLARSRLVPLPTNTIDSCGTGGSGLNR
;
A
#
# COMPACT_ATOMS: atom_id res chain seq x y z
N MET A 1 -17.32 -43.79 11.45
CA MET A 1 -16.53 -43.19 10.34
C MET A 1 -16.58 -41.64 10.30
N HIS A 2 -16.77 -40.92 11.42
CA HIS A 2 -16.86 -39.44 11.43
C HIS A 2 -15.63 -38.71 12.05
N SER A 3 -14.62 -39.44 12.58
CA SER A 3 -13.53 -38.85 13.38
C SER A 3 -12.25 -38.50 12.61
N ALA A 4 -12.03 -39.08 11.42
CA ALA A 4 -10.79 -38.87 10.66
C ALA A 4 -10.73 -37.51 9.93
N ASN A 5 -11.88 -36.88 9.71
CA ASN A 5 -11.99 -35.65 8.91
C ASN A 5 -11.69 -34.37 9.72
N VAL A 6 -11.78 -34.42 11.06
CA VAL A 6 -11.51 -33.25 11.92
C VAL A 6 -10.01 -33.04 12.09
N PHE A 7 -9.23 -34.12 12.26
CA PHE A 7 -7.77 -34.05 12.48
C PHE A 7 -6.99 -33.58 11.24
N GLN A 8 -7.38 -34.02 10.04
CA GLN A 8 -6.77 -33.51 8.81
C GLN A 8 -7.15 -32.05 8.54
N LYS A 9 -8.37 -31.64 8.89
CA LYS A 9 -8.83 -30.26 8.72
C LYS A 9 -8.14 -29.29 9.69
N SER A 10 -7.85 -29.71 10.93
CA SER A 10 -7.05 -28.93 11.88
C SER A 10 -5.57 -28.83 11.50
N PHE A 11 -4.99 -29.86 10.88
CA PHE A 11 -3.61 -29.82 10.39
C PHE A 11 -3.45 -28.87 9.19
N LEU A 12 -4.32 -28.97 8.19
CA LEU A 12 -4.34 -28.08 7.02
C LEU A 12 -4.64 -26.61 7.39
N LEU A 13 -5.45 -26.37 8.43
CA LEU A 13 -5.72 -25.02 8.93
C LEU A 13 -4.50 -24.41 9.65
N GLY A 14 -3.67 -25.24 10.28
CA GLY A 14 -2.40 -24.81 10.89
C GLY A 14 -1.38 -24.34 9.85
N ASP A 15 -1.24 -25.07 8.74
CA ASP A 15 -0.35 -24.70 7.63
C ASP A 15 -0.79 -23.39 6.95
N ALA A 16 -2.10 -23.19 6.77
CA ALA A 16 -2.64 -21.96 6.20
C ALA A 16 -2.35 -20.73 7.10
N LEU A 17 -2.51 -20.85 8.42
CA LEU A 17 -2.23 -19.75 9.36
C LEU A 17 -0.74 -19.39 9.39
N ALA A 18 0.15 -20.39 9.35
CA ALA A 18 1.59 -20.16 9.26
C ALA A 18 1.98 -19.46 7.95
N PHE A 19 1.31 -19.80 6.85
CA PHE A 19 1.52 -19.18 5.54
C PHE A 19 1.08 -17.72 5.50
N GLU A 20 -0.11 -17.39 6.03
CA GLU A 20 -0.59 -16.00 6.12
C GLU A 20 0.35 -15.14 6.99
N SER A 21 0.83 -15.69 8.11
CA SER A 21 1.81 -15.00 8.95
C SER A 21 3.12 -14.72 8.22
N LEU A 22 3.60 -15.67 7.40
CA LEU A 22 4.80 -15.48 6.58
C LEU A 22 4.59 -14.40 5.51
N ILE A 23 3.43 -14.39 4.84
CA ILE A 23 3.10 -13.37 3.85
C ILE A 23 3.12 -11.98 4.50
N SER A 24 2.46 -11.84 5.65
CA SER A 24 2.43 -10.56 6.38
C SER A 24 3.84 -10.09 6.76
N ALA A 25 4.65 -10.97 7.36
CA ALA A 25 6.02 -10.65 7.73
C ALA A 25 6.88 -10.23 6.53
N ARG A 26 6.67 -10.85 5.35
CA ARG A 26 7.38 -10.47 4.12
C ARG A 26 6.93 -9.12 3.58
N LYS A 27 5.65 -8.77 3.70
CA LYS A 27 5.15 -7.43 3.34
C LYS A 27 5.77 -6.35 4.23
N GLU A 28 5.79 -6.57 5.54
CA GLU A 28 6.42 -5.65 6.49
C GLU A 28 7.92 -5.45 6.21
N ALA A 29 8.64 -6.53 5.90
CA ALA A 29 10.06 -6.46 5.54
C ALA A 29 10.27 -5.66 4.25
N MET A 30 9.47 -5.92 3.21
CA MET A 30 9.53 -5.19 1.94
C MET A 30 9.25 -3.69 2.12
N ILE A 31 8.23 -3.32 2.91
CA ILE A 31 7.95 -1.91 3.19
C ILE A 31 9.12 -1.25 3.93
N SER A 32 9.75 -1.96 4.87
CA SER A 32 10.94 -1.45 5.57
C SER A 32 12.10 -1.16 4.60
N GLU A 33 12.35 -2.05 3.63
CA GLU A 33 13.37 -1.84 2.60
C GLU A 33 13.11 -0.59 1.76
N TYR A 34 11.85 -0.34 1.39
CA TYR A 34 11.47 0.88 0.66
C TYR A 34 11.62 2.15 1.51
N ILE A 35 11.25 2.10 2.78
CA ILE A 35 11.44 3.21 3.72
C ILE A 35 12.93 3.53 3.86
N ASP A 36 13.79 2.52 4.03
CA ASP A 36 15.24 2.73 4.18
C ASP A 36 15.86 3.30 2.91
N LYS A 37 15.42 2.84 1.74
CA LYS A 37 15.82 3.40 0.44
C LYS A 37 15.46 4.89 0.34
N ILE A 38 14.26 5.29 0.77
CA ILE A 38 13.81 6.69 0.77
C ILE A 38 14.60 7.51 1.81
N LYS A 39 14.77 7.01 3.03
CA LYS A 39 15.53 7.69 4.10
C LYS A 39 16.99 7.93 3.72
N SER A 40 17.57 7.08 2.86
CA SER A 40 18.92 7.29 2.31
C SER A 40 19.00 8.28 1.14
N GLY A 41 17.88 8.94 0.78
CA GLY A 41 17.78 9.87 -0.34
C GLY A 41 17.56 9.19 -1.70
N GLY A 42 17.45 7.86 -1.72
CA GLY A 42 17.07 7.12 -2.92
C GLY A 42 15.60 7.33 -3.28
N SER A 43 15.23 7.02 -4.53
CA SER A 43 13.84 7.06 -4.97
C SER A 43 13.38 5.68 -5.45
N LEU A 44 12.10 5.39 -5.25
CA LEU A 44 11.48 4.19 -5.79
C LEU A 44 11.27 4.33 -7.31
N GLN A 45 11.52 3.25 -8.03
CA GLN A 45 11.09 3.09 -9.41
C GLN A 45 9.56 2.98 -9.46
N VAL A 46 8.96 3.26 -10.61
CA VAL A 46 7.49 3.21 -10.80
C VAL A 46 6.88 1.90 -10.31
N SER A 47 7.50 0.75 -10.62
CA SER A 47 7.01 -0.57 -10.19
C SER A 47 7.13 -0.79 -8.69
N GLU A 48 8.21 -0.31 -8.06
CA GLU A 48 8.41 -0.40 -6.62
C GLU A 48 7.38 0.46 -5.88
N ALA A 49 7.15 1.68 -6.37
CA ALA A 49 6.14 2.59 -5.82
C ALA A 49 4.72 2.02 -5.95
N GLU A 50 4.38 1.44 -7.11
CA GLU A 50 3.10 0.76 -7.32
C GLU A 50 2.93 -0.44 -6.38
N GLN A 51 3.96 -1.27 -6.22
CA GLN A 51 3.94 -2.41 -5.30
C GLN A 51 3.86 -1.97 -3.83
N CYS A 52 4.62 -0.94 -3.47
CA CYS A 52 4.58 -0.32 -2.14
C CYS A 52 3.15 0.09 -1.82
N LEU A 53 2.53 0.94 -2.65
CA LEU A 53 1.19 1.46 -2.40
C LEU A 53 0.12 0.36 -2.41
N ASN A 54 0.22 -0.62 -3.31
CA ASN A 54 -0.69 -1.77 -3.29
C ASN A 54 -0.64 -2.51 -1.95
N THR A 55 0.56 -2.65 -1.38
CA THR A 55 0.77 -3.35 -0.11
C THR A 55 0.21 -2.56 1.07
N ILE A 56 0.43 -1.24 1.16
CA ILE A 56 -0.16 -0.42 2.24
C ILE A 56 -1.67 -0.20 2.09
N LEU A 57 -2.25 -0.41 0.91
CA LEU A 57 -3.70 -0.41 0.69
C LEU A 57 -4.35 -1.77 1.02
N GLU A 58 -3.58 -2.75 1.47
CA GLU A 58 -4.06 -3.99 2.09
C GLU A 58 -4.11 -3.84 3.62
N LYS A 59 -4.93 -4.63 4.31
CA LYS A 59 -5.23 -4.44 5.74
C LYS A 59 -4.11 -4.87 6.70
N ASP A 60 -2.98 -5.33 6.18
CA ASP A 60 -1.98 -6.07 6.94
C ASP A 60 -0.66 -5.33 7.10
N VAL A 61 -0.60 -4.02 6.80
CA VAL A 61 0.59 -3.21 7.07
C VAL A 61 0.38 -2.40 8.35
N PRO A 62 1.29 -2.44 9.33
CA PRO A 62 1.19 -1.64 10.54
C PRO A 62 1.18 -0.13 10.25
N ASP A 63 0.26 0.61 10.88
CA ASP A 63 0.14 2.07 10.76
C ASP A 63 1.46 2.81 10.98
N ARG A 64 2.31 2.28 11.87
CA ARG A 64 3.65 2.82 12.12
C ARG A 64 4.51 2.86 10.86
N GLN A 65 4.51 1.81 10.05
CA GLN A 65 5.30 1.77 8.82
C GLN A 65 4.75 2.75 7.78
N ILE A 66 3.42 2.90 7.71
CA ILE A 66 2.77 3.89 6.85
C ILE A 66 3.21 5.30 7.27
N ALA A 67 3.18 5.61 8.55
CA ALA A 67 3.64 6.89 9.08
C ALA A 67 5.13 7.15 8.78
N GLU A 68 5.98 6.14 8.99
CA GLU A 68 7.42 6.25 8.70
C GLU A 68 7.71 6.47 7.21
N LEU A 69 6.97 5.81 6.31
CA LEU A 69 7.06 6.04 4.87
C LEU A 69 6.67 7.48 4.50
N LEU A 70 5.54 7.97 5.02
CA LEU A 70 5.06 9.32 4.72
C LEU A 70 6.00 10.41 5.25
N ILE A 71 6.57 10.21 6.45
CA ILE A 71 7.58 11.12 7.00
C ILE A 71 8.83 11.12 6.11
N ALA A 72 9.34 9.95 5.74
CA ALA A 72 10.53 9.84 4.89
C ALA A 72 10.33 10.50 3.52
N LEU A 73 9.15 10.34 2.90
CA LEU A 73 8.80 11.01 1.65
C LEU A 73 8.70 12.53 1.82
N SER A 74 8.08 13.01 2.90
CA SER A 74 7.98 14.44 3.22
C SER A 74 9.35 15.09 3.42
N GLU A 75 10.28 14.40 4.09
CA GLU A 75 11.64 14.88 4.32
C GLU A 75 12.51 14.86 3.06
N LYS A 76 12.43 13.79 2.25
CA LYS A 76 13.18 13.64 0.99
C LYS A 76 12.61 14.53 -0.12
N GLY A 77 11.28 14.67 -0.16
CA GLY A 77 10.49 15.05 -1.33
C GLY A 77 10.19 13.86 -2.25
N GLU A 78 8.99 13.78 -2.81
CA GLU A 78 8.61 12.74 -3.78
C GLU A 78 9.22 12.98 -5.16
N SER A 79 9.58 11.90 -5.85
CA SER A 79 10.01 11.88 -7.24
C SER A 79 8.84 11.66 -8.20
N ALA A 80 9.03 11.97 -9.48
CA ALA A 80 8.01 11.75 -10.51
C ALA A 80 7.63 10.26 -10.66
N ASP A 81 8.61 9.35 -10.54
CA ASP A 81 8.38 7.91 -10.65
C ASP A 81 7.57 7.37 -9.47
N GLU A 82 7.84 7.87 -8.26
CA GLU A 82 7.05 7.58 -7.05
C GLU A 82 5.59 8.03 -7.24
N ILE A 83 5.38 9.29 -7.62
CA ILE A 83 4.04 9.84 -7.86
C ILE A 83 3.29 9.03 -8.93
N LEU A 84 3.95 8.67 -10.02
CA LEU A 84 3.36 7.88 -11.10
C LEU A 84 2.96 6.47 -10.62
N GLY A 85 3.84 5.77 -9.91
CA GLY A 85 3.57 4.44 -9.37
C GLY A 85 2.44 4.45 -8.35
N PHE A 86 2.44 5.45 -7.45
CA PHE A 86 1.37 5.65 -6.48
C PHE A 86 0.03 5.95 -7.16
N ALA A 87 0.00 6.86 -8.14
CA ALA A 87 -1.22 7.18 -8.87
C ALA A 87 -1.81 5.95 -9.59
N LYS A 88 -0.96 5.11 -10.20
CA LYS A 88 -1.40 3.86 -10.84
C LYS A 88 -2.08 2.91 -9.84
N ALA A 89 -1.44 2.66 -8.70
CA ALA A 89 -2.02 1.80 -7.66
C ALA A 89 -3.34 2.35 -7.10
N LEU A 90 -3.45 3.67 -6.88
CA LEU A 90 -4.71 4.30 -6.46
C LEU A 90 -5.82 4.10 -7.49
N LEU A 91 -5.53 4.40 -8.76
CA LEU A 91 -6.51 4.27 -9.84
C LEU A 91 -6.96 2.81 -10.01
N ALA A 92 -6.04 1.86 -9.97
CA ALA A 92 -6.33 0.43 -10.09
C ALA A 92 -7.24 -0.10 -8.97
N ARG A 93 -7.13 0.48 -7.75
CA ARG A 93 -7.96 0.10 -6.59
C ARG A 93 -9.19 0.98 -6.39
N SER A 94 -9.33 2.04 -7.18
CA SER A 94 -10.47 2.95 -7.11
C SER A 94 -11.75 2.28 -7.61
N ARG A 95 -12.89 2.70 -7.07
CA ARG A 95 -14.19 2.36 -7.64
C ARG A 95 -14.54 3.41 -8.68
N LEU A 96 -14.72 2.97 -9.92
CA LEU A 96 -15.15 3.86 -10.99
C LEU A 96 -16.58 4.32 -10.77
N VAL A 97 -16.80 5.63 -10.86
CA VAL A 97 -18.13 6.24 -10.80
C VAL A 97 -18.55 6.58 -12.24
N PRO A 98 -19.70 6.08 -12.73
CA PRO A 98 -20.19 6.44 -14.06
C PRO A 98 -20.62 7.91 -14.07
N LEU A 99 -20.08 8.68 -15.02
CA LEU A 99 -20.33 10.11 -15.14
C LEU A 99 -20.88 10.46 -16.53
N PRO A 100 -21.78 11.46 -16.64
CA PRO A 100 -22.20 11.99 -17.93
C PRO A 100 -21.02 12.57 -18.73
N THR A 101 -21.16 12.59 -20.05
CA THR A 101 -20.26 13.32 -20.95
C THR A 101 -20.22 14.81 -20.57
N ASN A 102 -19.05 15.44 -20.65
CA ASN A 102 -18.81 16.85 -20.26
C ASN A 102 -18.92 17.13 -18.76
N THR A 103 -18.70 16.12 -17.92
CA THR A 103 -18.50 16.35 -16.48
C THR A 103 -17.19 17.11 -16.26
N ILE A 104 -17.24 18.14 -15.42
CA ILE A 104 -16.07 18.95 -15.03
C ILE A 104 -15.78 18.66 -13.56
N ASP A 105 -14.52 18.38 -13.26
CA ASP A 105 -13.99 18.34 -11.90
C ASP A 105 -12.99 19.50 -11.73
N SER A 106 -13.05 20.16 -10.59
CA SER A 106 -12.13 21.24 -10.23
C SER A 106 -11.59 20.98 -8.84
N CYS A 107 -10.29 20.71 -8.75
CA CYS A 107 -9.60 20.47 -7.50
C CYS A 107 -8.52 21.53 -7.25
N GLY A 108 -8.38 21.92 -5.99
CA GLY A 108 -7.29 22.77 -5.52
C GLY A 108 -6.39 21.98 -4.57
N THR A 109 -5.13 22.38 -4.46
CA THR A 109 -4.16 21.77 -3.54
C THR A 109 -4.40 22.15 -2.07
N GLY A 110 -5.27 23.13 -1.82
CA GLY A 110 -5.46 23.72 -0.49
C GLY A 110 -4.26 24.55 -0.03
N GLY A 111 -4.25 24.97 1.24
CA GLY A 111 -3.10 25.61 1.89
C GLY A 111 -2.87 27.09 1.57
N SER A 112 -3.75 27.75 0.79
CA SER A 112 -3.56 29.16 0.41
C SER A 112 -3.84 30.17 1.53
N GLY A 113 -4.31 29.74 2.71
CA GLY A 113 -4.70 30.64 3.82
C GLY A 113 -5.87 31.58 3.49
N LEU A 114 -6.48 31.42 2.32
CA LEU A 114 -7.62 32.20 1.87
C LEU A 114 -8.88 31.52 2.40
N ASN A 115 -9.49 32.09 3.45
CA ASN A 115 -10.82 31.71 3.91
C ASN A 115 -11.82 32.00 2.80
N ARG A 116 -12.31 30.95 2.13
CA ARG A 116 -13.38 31.01 1.14
C ARG A 116 -14.59 30.26 1.67
#